data_AF-A0A836RYW4-F1
#
_entry.id   AF-A0A836RYW4-F1
#
_cell.length_a   1.000
_cell.length_b   1.000
_cell.length_c   1.000
_cell.angle_alpha   90.00
_cell.angle_beta   90.00
_cell.angle_gamma   90.00
#
_symmetry.space_group_name_H-M   'P 1'
#
loop_
_entity.id
_entity.type
_entity.pdbx_description
1 polymer ?
#
loop_
_entity_poly.entity_id
_entity_poly.type
_entity_poly.pdbx_seq_one_letter_code
_entity_poly.pdbx_strand_id
1 'polypeptide(L)'
;RALLMPKPLQEIRVAKRELEPVNEVYAAAGVRVVAPDIEKAVAGAPIYVATSEEEAKQLAEKIRHEIEALRIKTEAEGVVVKADTLGSLEALVEALRRKNIPIRYADVGPVAKRDIIEAVASKEINKFYAVVLAFNVKVLPEAEAEAERHEIKLFRHNVIYQLLEDFERWYREQIEAERRKELEQLIRPGKIRIIPGYVFRRSNPAIVGVEVLGGIIKPGYPLMREDGKRMGTIHQIQDRGKTVQEARAGMAVAISIRGHVLVGRHIDEGDILYTDIPEKHAIMWLTKYKSELTDDEKVVLKEIIKIKRKQNPTYAITL
;
A
#
# COMPACT_ATOMS: atom_id res chain seq x y z
N ARG A 1 -0.18 7.25 -52.37
CA ARG A 1 0.29 8.32 -51.45
C ARG A 1 1.72 7.93 -51.05
N ALA A 2 2.67 8.86 -51.08
CA ALA A 2 4.10 8.57 -51.32
C ALA A 2 4.83 7.76 -50.23
N LEU A 3 5.94 7.11 -50.63
CA LEU A 3 7.01 6.66 -49.74
C LEU A 3 8.08 7.75 -49.71
N LEU A 4 8.49 8.19 -48.52
CA LEU A 4 9.47 9.26 -48.35
C LEU A 4 10.70 8.76 -47.60
N MET A 5 11.89 9.07 -48.11
CA MET A 5 13.18 8.67 -47.55
C MET A 5 14.06 9.89 -47.28
N PRO A 6 14.93 9.85 -46.24
CA PRO A 6 15.95 10.88 -46.07
C PRO A 6 17.00 10.78 -47.19
N LYS A 7 17.73 11.89 -47.41
CA LYS A 7 18.91 11.86 -48.27
C LYS A 7 19.95 10.84 -47.77
N PRO A 8 20.80 10.30 -48.66
CA PRO A 8 21.88 9.41 -48.27
C PRO A 8 22.69 9.99 -47.11
N LEU A 9 23.07 9.14 -46.13
CA LEU A 9 23.85 9.48 -44.93
C LEU A 9 23.13 10.30 -43.85
N GLN A 10 21.82 10.56 -43.98
CA GLN A 10 21.02 11.21 -42.93
C GLN A 10 20.08 10.23 -42.22
N GLU A 11 20.02 10.30 -40.88
CA GLU A 11 19.07 9.51 -40.10
C GLU A 11 17.66 10.12 -40.17
N ILE A 12 16.64 9.28 -40.36
CA ILE A 12 15.26 9.73 -40.59
C ILE A 12 14.67 10.53 -39.42
N ARG A 13 15.14 10.31 -38.18
CA ARG A 13 14.68 11.06 -37.00
C ARG A 13 15.20 12.50 -36.99
N VAL A 14 16.35 12.73 -37.62
CA VAL A 14 17.02 14.03 -37.75
C VAL A 14 16.53 14.78 -38.99
N ALA A 15 16.32 14.07 -40.10
CA ALA A 15 16.01 14.61 -41.43
C ALA A 15 14.58 15.14 -41.61
N LYS A 16 13.86 15.53 -40.54
CA LYS A 16 12.40 15.84 -40.53
C LYS A 16 11.91 16.83 -41.60
N ARG A 17 12.79 17.57 -42.29
CA ARG A 17 12.47 18.59 -43.29
C ARG A 17 12.92 18.29 -44.72
N GLU A 18 13.75 17.28 -44.96
CA GLU A 18 14.31 16.96 -46.29
C GLU A 18 14.06 15.48 -46.65
N LEU A 19 12.80 15.11 -46.85
CA LEU A 19 12.43 13.76 -47.29
C LEU A 19 12.05 13.78 -48.76
N GLU A 20 12.60 12.85 -49.54
CA GLU A 20 12.39 12.72 -50.98
C GLU A 20 11.48 11.52 -51.29
N PRO A 21 10.58 11.65 -52.28
CA PRO A 21 9.72 10.55 -52.70
C PRO A 21 10.53 9.48 -53.43
N VAL A 22 10.24 8.22 -53.10
CA VAL A 22 10.83 7.04 -53.76
C VAL A 22 9.73 6.11 -54.27
N ASN A 23 10.05 5.33 -55.31
CA ASN A 23 9.11 4.36 -55.90
C ASN A 23 9.08 3.04 -55.13
N GLU A 24 10.24 2.61 -54.63
CA GLU A 24 10.41 1.34 -53.91
C GLU A 24 11.46 1.48 -52.81
N VAL A 25 11.37 0.61 -51.80
CA VAL A 25 12.34 0.53 -50.71
C VAL A 25 12.58 -0.95 -50.39
N TYR A 26 13.83 -1.30 -50.10
CA TYR A 26 14.22 -2.66 -49.74
C TYR A 26 14.69 -2.73 -48.29
N ALA A 27 14.45 -3.85 -47.62
CA ALA A 27 14.94 -4.05 -46.26
C ALA A 27 16.48 -4.18 -46.23
N ALA A 28 17.17 -3.62 -45.22
CA ALA A 28 16.67 -2.83 -44.10
C ALA A 28 16.60 -1.33 -44.45
N ALA A 29 15.44 -0.70 -44.22
CA ALA A 29 15.24 0.73 -44.48
C ALA A 29 14.27 1.35 -43.47
N GLY A 30 14.52 2.59 -43.07
CA GLY A 30 13.54 3.43 -42.38
C GLY A 30 12.82 4.32 -43.38
N VAL A 31 11.52 4.14 -43.56
CA VAL A 31 10.70 4.84 -44.57
C VAL A 31 9.51 5.54 -43.91
N ARG A 32 9.15 6.72 -44.42
CA ARG A 32 7.90 7.40 -44.04
C ARG A 32 6.82 7.09 -45.06
N VAL A 33 5.79 6.37 -44.63
CA VAL A 33 4.63 6.01 -45.45
C VAL A 33 3.55 7.07 -45.29
N VAL A 34 3.08 7.66 -46.38
CA VAL A 34 1.93 8.58 -46.39
C VAL A 34 0.73 7.82 -46.94
N ALA A 35 -0.36 7.72 -46.18
CA ALA A 35 -1.57 6.97 -46.54
C ALA A 35 -2.85 7.67 -46.03
N PRO A 36 -4.06 7.34 -46.55
CA PRO A 36 -5.33 7.72 -45.94
C PRO A 36 -5.64 6.91 -44.70
N ASP A 37 -6.49 7.46 -43.83
CA ASP A 37 -7.18 6.71 -42.77
C ASP A 37 -6.25 5.99 -41.77
N ILE A 38 -5.06 6.56 -41.55
CA ILE A 38 -4.03 6.02 -40.64
C ILE A 38 -4.00 6.74 -39.27
N GLU A 39 -4.98 7.59 -38.97
CA GLU A 39 -5.02 8.37 -37.72
C GLU A 39 -5.15 7.48 -36.48
N LYS A 40 -5.67 6.27 -36.64
CA LYS A 40 -5.82 5.25 -35.59
C LYS A 40 -4.69 4.23 -35.56
N ALA A 41 -3.66 4.39 -36.39
CA ALA A 41 -2.52 3.48 -36.41
C ALA A 41 -1.76 3.55 -35.07
N VAL A 42 -1.35 2.38 -34.57
CA VAL A 42 -0.64 2.26 -33.29
C VAL A 42 0.85 2.13 -33.56
N ALA A 43 1.65 2.94 -32.87
CA ALA A 43 3.11 2.85 -32.97
C ALA A 43 3.61 1.48 -32.48
N GLY A 44 4.51 0.88 -33.27
CA GLY A 44 5.01 -0.48 -33.03
C GLY A 44 4.15 -1.59 -33.64
N ALA A 45 3.00 -1.28 -34.24
CA ALA A 45 2.22 -2.27 -34.97
C ALA A 45 2.97 -2.72 -36.23
N PRO A 46 2.86 -4.01 -36.61
CA PRO A 46 3.48 -4.51 -37.83
C PRO A 46 2.81 -3.91 -39.07
N ILE A 47 3.61 -3.73 -40.12
CA ILE A 47 3.15 -3.28 -41.44
C ILE A 47 3.43 -4.39 -42.45
N TYR A 48 2.41 -4.74 -43.24
CA TYR A 48 2.50 -5.74 -44.29
C TYR A 48 2.04 -5.14 -45.62
N VAL A 49 2.59 -5.63 -46.72
CA VAL A 49 2.12 -5.34 -48.07
C VAL A 49 1.12 -6.43 -48.44
N ALA A 50 -0.05 -6.04 -48.92
CA ALA A 50 -1.05 -6.95 -49.49
C ALA A 50 -1.20 -6.67 -50.98
N THR A 51 -1.32 -7.74 -51.78
CA THR A 51 -1.47 -7.68 -53.23
C THR A 51 -2.93 -7.83 -53.68
N SER A 52 -3.83 -8.20 -52.77
CA SER A 52 -5.27 -8.30 -53.00
C SER A 52 -6.07 -7.89 -51.76
N GLU A 53 -7.35 -7.54 -51.92
CA GLU A 53 -8.24 -7.24 -50.79
C GLU A 53 -8.43 -8.43 -49.85
N GLU A 54 -8.45 -9.65 -50.40
CA GLU A 54 -8.63 -10.87 -49.60
C GLU A 54 -7.42 -11.14 -48.71
N GLU A 55 -6.21 -10.98 -49.26
CA GLU A 55 -4.96 -11.05 -48.50
C GLU A 55 -4.89 -9.94 -47.44
N ALA A 56 -5.33 -8.72 -47.77
CA ALA A 56 -5.38 -7.62 -46.82
C ALA A 56 -6.28 -7.92 -45.60
N LYS A 57 -7.44 -8.55 -45.82
CA LYS A 57 -8.34 -8.97 -44.73
C LYS A 57 -7.70 -10.05 -43.85
N GLN A 58 -7.06 -11.05 -44.46
CA GLN A 58 -6.39 -12.12 -43.71
C GLN A 58 -5.24 -11.59 -42.85
N LEU A 59 -4.41 -10.71 -43.41
CA LEU A 59 -3.34 -10.04 -42.68
C LEU A 59 -3.89 -9.15 -41.56
N ALA A 60 -4.97 -8.40 -41.81
CA ALA A 60 -5.59 -7.56 -40.80
C ALA A 60 -6.08 -8.36 -39.57
N GLU A 61 -6.70 -9.53 -39.77
CA GLU A 61 -7.09 -10.40 -38.65
C GLU A 61 -5.87 -10.95 -37.89
N LYS A 62 -4.82 -11.35 -38.61
CA LYS A 62 -3.56 -11.78 -37.97
C LYS A 62 -2.96 -10.69 -37.09
N ILE A 63 -2.86 -9.46 -37.61
CA ILE A 63 -2.35 -8.29 -36.87
C ILE A 63 -3.23 -8.00 -35.66
N ARG A 64 -4.56 -8.09 -35.80
CA ARG A 64 -5.49 -7.88 -34.69
C ARG A 64 -5.20 -8.86 -33.54
N HIS A 65 -5.03 -10.15 -33.85
CA HIS A 65 -4.71 -11.16 -32.85
C HIS A 65 -3.37 -10.91 -32.15
N GLU A 66 -2.33 -10.50 -32.89
CA GLU A 66 -1.03 -10.15 -32.30
C GLU A 66 -1.14 -8.95 -31.33
N ILE A 67 -1.92 -7.93 -31.70
CA ILE A 67 -2.15 -6.76 -30.82
C ILE A 67 -3.00 -7.13 -29.60
N GLU A 68 -4.02 -7.96 -29.76
CA GLU A 68 -4.86 -8.43 -28.65
C GLU A 68 -4.05 -9.26 -27.64
N ALA A 69 -3.08 -10.05 -28.09
CA ALA A 69 -2.20 -10.81 -27.19
C ALA A 69 -1.32 -9.92 -26.30
N LEU A 70 -0.99 -8.70 -26.75
CA LEU A 70 -0.24 -7.72 -25.97
C LEU A 70 -1.12 -6.95 -24.98
N ARG A 71 -2.42 -6.83 -25.27
CA ARG A 71 -3.40 -6.22 -24.37
C ARG A 71 -3.71 -7.17 -23.24
N ILE A 72 -3.49 -6.72 -22.01
CA ILE A 72 -3.78 -7.52 -20.83
C ILE A 72 -5.08 -7.02 -20.23
N LYS A 73 -6.01 -7.95 -19.98
CA LYS A 73 -7.13 -7.75 -19.08
C LYS A 73 -7.28 -8.99 -18.21
N THR A 74 -7.00 -8.85 -16.92
CA THR A 74 -7.20 -9.91 -15.92
C THR A 74 -8.29 -9.51 -14.95
N GLU A 75 -8.99 -10.49 -14.37
CA GLU A 75 -10.15 -10.22 -13.50
C GLU A 75 -9.83 -10.08 -12.01
N ALA A 76 -8.63 -10.46 -11.56
CA ALA A 76 -8.26 -10.51 -10.14
C ALA A 76 -7.90 -9.12 -9.58
N GLU A 77 -6.62 -8.78 -9.46
CA GLU A 77 -6.14 -7.52 -8.89
C GLU A 77 -4.89 -7.08 -9.65
N GLY A 78 -4.52 -5.80 -9.56
CA GLY A 78 -3.29 -5.28 -10.15
C GLY A 78 -3.33 -3.85 -10.60
N VAL A 79 -2.17 -3.35 -11.04
CA VAL A 79 -2.00 -2.00 -11.54
C VAL A 79 -2.60 -1.85 -12.94
N VAL A 80 -3.02 -0.64 -13.29
CA VAL A 80 -3.43 -0.31 -14.67
C VAL A 80 -2.26 0.35 -15.40
N VAL A 81 -2.00 -0.08 -16.63
CA VAL A 81 -0.83 0.32 -17.41
C VAL A 81 -1.26 0.93 -18.73
N LYS A 82 -0.74 2.12 -19.04
CA LYS A 82 -0.95 2.81 -20.31
C LYS A 82 0.38 3.25 -20.91
N ALA A 83 0.57 2.99 -22.19
CA ALA A 83 1.79 3.36 -22.91
C ALA A 83 1.48 3.97 -24.28
N ASP A 84 2.47 4.59 -24.90
CA ASP A 84 2.35 5.30 -26.19
C ASP A 84 2.54 4.37 -27.41
N THR A 85 3.29 3.28 -27.26
CA THR A 85 3.59 2.32 -28.31
C THR A 85 3.41 0.89 -27.80
N LEU A 86 3.27 -0.08 -28.72
CA LEU A 86 3.22 -1.49 -28.34
C LEU A 86 4.53 -1.97 -27.69
N GLY A 87 5.69 -1.53 -28.19
CA GLY A 87 6.98 -1.93 -27.64
C GLY A 87 7.23 -1.38 -26.23
N SER A 88 6.80 -0.15 -25.95
CA SER A 88 6.86 0.42 -24.60
C SER A 88 5.87 -0.24 -23.64
N LEU A 89 4.68 -0.63 -24.13
CA LEU A 89 3.73 -1.41 -23.34
C LEU A 89 4.32 -2.77 -22.95
N GLU A 90 4.89 -3.50 -23.91
CA GLU A 90 5.51 -4.81 -23.70
C GLU A 90 6.65 -4.72 -22.68
N ALA A 91 7.58 -3.78 -22.87
CA ALA A 91 8.71 -3.59 -21.96
C ALA A 91 8.26 -3.27 -20.52
N LEU A 92 7.22 -2.44 -20.36
CA LEU A 92 6.69 -2.09 -19.04
C LEU A 92 5.97 -3.28 -18.38
N VAL A 93 5.16 -4.03 -19.16
CA VAL A 93 4.51 -5.26 -18.70
C VAL A 93 5.53 -6.29 -18.25
N GLU A 94 6.60 -6.50 -19.02
CA GLU A 94 7.65 -7.45 -18.67
C GLU A 94 8.38 -7.02 -17.38
N ALA A 95 8.71 -5.74 -17.26
CA ALA A 95 9.36 -5.19 -16.07
C ALA A 95 8.51 -5.38 -14.80
N LEU A 96 7.19 -5.17 -14.90
CA LEU A 96 6.24 -5.41 -13.82
C LEU A 96 6.17 -6.90 -13.45
N ARG A 97 6.08 -7.80 -14.44
CA ARG A 97 6.08 -9.26 -14.22
C ARG A 97 7.35 -9.75 -13.55
N ARG A 98 8.53 -9.27 -13.97
CA ARG A 98 9.83 -9.61 -13.33
C ARG A 98 9.87 -9.21 -11.85
N LYS A 99 9.12 -8.18 -11.46
CA LYS A 99 8.99 -7.69 -10.09
C LYS A 99 7.80 -8.32 -9.33
N ASN A 100 7.10 -9.29 -9.91
CA ASN A 100 5.87 -9.87 -9.37
C ASN A 100 4.78 -8.84 -9.05
N ILE A 101 4.72 -7.75 -9.82
CA ILE A 101 3.66 -6.76 -9.70
C ILE A 101 2.49 -7.21 -10.60
N PRO A 102 1.30 -7.48 -10.03
CA PRO A 102 0.16 -7.91 -10.82
C PRO A 102 -0.37 -6.78 -11.69
N ILE A 103 -0.82 -7.12 -12.89
CA ILE A 103 -1.30 -6.18 -13.91
C ILE A 103 -2.76 -6.51 -14.16
N ARG A 104 -3.65 -5.55 -13.86
CA ARG A 104 -5.08 -5.72 -14.09
C ARG A 104 -5.45 -5.43 -15.53
N TYR A 105 -4.97 -4.31 -16.04
CA TYR A 105 -5.28 -3.83 -17.38
C TYR A 105 -4.05 -3.18 -18.01
N ALA A 106 -3.75 -3.48 -19.27
CA ALA A 106 -2.65 -2.89 -20.01
C ALA A 106 -3.06 -2.58 -21.46
N ASP A 107 -2.87 -1.34 -21.90
CA ASP A 107 -3.30 -0.90 -23.23
C ASP A 107 -2.50 0.32 -23.74
N VAL A 108 -2.54 0.54 -25.06
CA VAL A 108 -1.89 1.69 -25.71
C VAL A 108 -2.87 2.87 -25.82
N GLY A 109 -2.36 4.08 -25.63
CA GLY A 109 -3.09 5.33 -25.79
C GLY A 109 -3.19 6.15 -24.51
N PRO A 110 -3.83 7.33 -24.58
CA PRO A 110 -4.01 8.20 -23.42
C PRO A 110 -4.80 7.50 -22.31
N VAL A 111 -4.56 7.92 -21.07
CA VAL A 111 -5.34 7.44 -19.92
C VAL A 111 -6.74 8.05 -20.01
N ALA A 112 -7.75 7.18 -20.13
CA ALA A 112 -9.15 7.53 -20.23
C ALA A 112 -9.91 7.16 -18.95
N LYS A 113 -11.15 7.64 -18.84
CA LYS A 113 -12.03 7.37 -17.68
C LYS A 113 -12.11 5.88 -17.35
N ARG A 114 -12.24 5.01 -18.36
CA ARG A 114 -12.31 3.54 -18.19
C ARG A 114 -11.09 2.99 -17.44
N ASP A 115 -9.90 3.51 -17.70
CA ASP A 115 -8.66 3.05 -17.06
C ASP A 115 -8.70 3.33 -15.55
N ILE A 116 -9.30 4.46 -15.14
CA ILE A 116 -9.52 4.79 -13.73
C ILE A 116 -10.49 3.81 -13.09
N ILE A 117 -11.59 3.48 -13.78
CA ILE A 117 -12.58 2.53 -13.26
C ILE A 117 -11.96 1.14 -13.05
N GLU A 118 -11.06 0.69 -13.93
CA GLU A 118 -10.31 -0.55 -13.71
C GLU A 118 -9.41 -0.45 -12.46
N ALA A 119 -8.75 0.69 -12.23
CA ALA A 119 -7.96 0.90 -11.01
C ALA A 119 -8.83 0.93 -9.73
N VAL A 120 -10.05 1.48 -9.82
CA VAL A 120 -11.03 1.46 -8.72
C VAL A 120 -11.45 0.04 -8.36
N ALA A 121 -11.73 -0.80 -9.36
CA ALA A 121 -12.06 -2.21 -9.11
C ALA A 121 -10.91 -2.95 -8.40
N SER A 122 -9.65 -2.59 -8.69
CA SER A 122 -8.49 -3.11 -7.96
C SER A 122 -8.46 -2.66 -6.49
N LYS A 123 -8.90 -1.42 -6.19
CA LYS A 123 -8.94 -0.84 -4.83
C LYS A 123 -9.78 -1.65 -3.85
N GLU A 124 -10.85 -2.28 -4.33
CA GLU A 124 -11.76 -3.09 -3.51
C GLU A 124 -11.11 -4.38 -2.98
N ILE A 125 -10.13 -4.90 -3.71
CA ILE A 125 -9.40 -6.12 -3.35
C ILE A 125 -8.10 -5.75 -2.64
N ASN A 126 -7.32 -4.84 -3.23
CA ASN A 126 -6.05 -4.40 -2.71
C ASN A 126 -5.81 -2.92 -3.04
N LYS A 127 -6.04 -2.08 -2.03
CA LYS A 127 -5.88 -0.63 -2.14
C LYS A 127 -4.48 -0.19 -2.59
N PHE A 128 -3.44 -1.01 -2.41
CA PHE A 128 -2.09 -0.66 -2.82
C PHE A 128 -1.85 -0.83 -4.33
N TYR A 129 -2.74 -1.52 -5.04
CA TYR A 129 -2.70 -1.63 -6.51
C TYR A 129 -3.71 -0.71 -7.22
N ALA A 130 -4.39 0.17 -6.48
CA ALA A 130 -5.32 1.17 -6.99
C ALA A 130 -4.61 2.36 -7.65
N VAL A 131 -3.84 2.08 -8.70
CA VAL A 131 -2.96 3.05 -9.37
C VAL A 131 -2.97 2.88 -10.89
N VAL A 132 -2.61 3.97 -11.59
CA VAL A 132 -2.36 3.95 -13.04
C VAL A 132 -0.91 4.34 -13.32
N LEU A 133 -0.21 3.51 -14.09
CA LEU A 133 1.13 3.74 -14.60
C LEU A 133 1.04 4.23 -16.06
N ALA A 134 1.25 5.53 -16.27
CA ALA A 134 1.14 6.19 -17.57
C ALA A 134 2.54 6.49 -18.14
N PHE A 135 2.97 5.65 -19.07
CA PHE A 135 4.26 5.79 -19.76
C PHE A 135 4.12 6.60 -21.06
N ASN A 136 4.75 7.78 -21.11
CA ASN A 136 4.80 8.67 -22.26
C ASN A 136 3.43 9.01 -22.88
N VAL A 137 2.35 8.98 -22.09
CA VAL A 137 0.99 9.29 -22.53
C VAL A 137 0.37 10.40 -21.70
N LYS A 138 -0.56 11.13 -22.34
CA LYS A 138 -1.38 12.13 -21.66
C LYS A 138 -2.48 11.44 -20.86
N VAL A 139 -2.98 12.14 -19.84
CA VAL A 139 -4.21 11.77 -19.13
C VAL A 139 -5.31 12.72 -19.59
N LEU A 140 -6.46 12.17 -19.95
CA LEU A 140 -7.60 12.97 -20.38
C LEU A 140 -8.22 13.72 -19.18
N PRO A 141 -8.76 14.94 -19.37
CA PRO A 141 -9.34 15.71 -18.27
C PRO A 141 -10.41 14.96 -17.47
N GLU A 142 -11.28 14.18 -18.13
CA GLU A 142 -12.28 13.36 -17.44
C GLU A 142 -11.66 12.24 -16.60
N ALA A 143 -10.48 11.74 -16.97
CA ALA A 143 -9.77 10.72 -16.22
C ALA A 143 -9.06 11.33 -15.00
N GLU A 144 -8.53 12.56 -15.09
CA GLU A 144 -7.99 13.26 -13.92
C GLU A 144 -9.07 13.51 -12.87
N ALA A 145 -10.24 14.00 -13.29
CA ALA A 145 -11.36 14.25 -12.40
C ALA A 145 -11.85 12.97 -11.69
N GLU A 146 -11.94 11.86 -12.42
CA GLU A 146 -12.34 10.57 -11.83
C GLU A 146 -11.27 10.02 -10.89
N ALA A 147 -9.98 10.21 -11.22
CA ALA A 147 -8.88 9.78 -10.37
C ALA A 147 -8.86 10.54 -9.04
N GLU A 148 -9.09 11.86 -9.05
CA GLU A 148 -9.22 12.66 -7.83
C GLU A 148 -10.42 12.21 -6.99
N ARG A 149 -11.58 12.04 -7.62
CA ARG A 149 -12.82 11.61 -6.95
C ARG A 149 -12.68 10.28 -6.21
N HIS A 150 -11.96 9.33 -6.81
CA HIS A 150 -11.79 7.97 -6.27
C HIS A 150 -10.46 7.77 -5.54
N GLU A 151 -9.66 8.83 -5.40
CA GLU A 151 -8.31 8.79 -4.81
C GLU A 151 -7.38 7.76 -5.48
N ILE A 152 -7.45 7.67 -6.81
CA ILE A 152 -6.56 6.81 -7.61
C ILE A 152 -5.27 7.56 -7.90
N LYS A 153 -4.13 6.95 -7.54
CA LYS A 153 -2.83 7.55 -7.77
C LYS A 153 -2.42 7.38 -9.24
N LEU A 154 -2.10 8.49 -9.90
CA LEU A 154 -1.57 8.52 -11.26
C LEU A 154 -0.05 8.71 -11.23
N PHE A 155 0.70 7.78 -11.81
CA PHE A 155 2.13 7.91 -12.04
C PHE A 155 2.36 8.20 -13.51
N ARG A 156 3.17 9.22 -13.80
CA ARG A 156 3.42 9.71 -15.17
C ARG A 156 4.91 9.83 -15.37
N HIS A 157 5.43 9.16 -16.38
CA HIS A 157 6.83 9.30 -16.75
C HIS A 157 7.06 8.96 -18.22
N ASN A 158 8.11 9.51 -18.81
CA ASN A 158 8.63 9.13 -20.13
C ASN A 158 9.79 8.11 -20.05
N VAL A 159 10.09 7.59 -18.86
CA VAL A 159 11.21 6.68 -18.61
C VAL A 159 10.73 5.54 -17.70
N ILE A 160 10.87 4.30 -18.16
CA ILE A 160 10.24 3.12 -17.53
C ILE A 160 10.75 2.91 -16.10
N TYR A 161 12.06 2.97 -15.88
CA TYR A 161 12.62 2.69 -14.55
C TYR A 161 12.19 3.74 -13.51
N GLN A 162 12.13 5.01 -13.89
CA GLN A 162 11.69 6.09 -12.99
C GLN A 162 10.20 5.94 -12.63
N LEU A 163 9.36 5.57 -13.61
CA LEU A 163 7.95 5.27 -13.37
C LEU A 163 7.77 4.17 -12.33
N LEU A 164 8.56 3.10 -12.44
CA LEU A 164 8.50 1.96 -11.53
C LEU A 164 9.07 2.29 -10.15
N GLU A 165 10.19 3.02 -10.08
CA GLU A 165 10.78 3.46 -8.81
C GLU A 165 9.83 4.37 -8.02
N ASP A 166 9.15 5.29 -8.70
CA ASP A 166 8.13 6.15 -8.08
C ASP A 166 6.99 5.33 -7.50
N PHE A 167 6.48 4.35 -8.27
CA PHE A 167 5.45 3.44 -7.80
C PHE A 167 5.93 2.61 -6.60
N GLU A 168 7.10 2.00 -6.67
CA GLU A 168 7.65 1.14 -5.60
C GLU A 168 7.95 1.91 -4.32
N ARG A 169 8.41 3.15 -4.43
CA ARG A 169 8.59 4.05 -3.29
C ARG A 169 7.24 4.33 -2.64
N TRP A 170 6.26 4.78 -3.42
CA TRP A 170 4.92 5.07 -2.91
C TRP A 170 4.27 3.82 -2.29
N TYR A 171 4.37 2.67 -2.94
CA TYR A 171 3.82 1.40 -2.48
C TYR A 171 4.38 1.01 -1.10
N ARG A 172 5.71 1.10 -0.93
CA ARG A 172 6.38 0.86 0.36
C ARG A 172 5.93 1.84 1.43
N GLU A 173 5.85 3.13 1.09
CA GLU A 173 5.38 4.17 2.02
C GLU A 173 3.94 3.91 2.49
N GLN A 174 3.05 3.49 1.59
CA GLN A 174 1.66 3.19 1.94
C GLN A 174 1.55 1.95 2.84
N ILE A 175 2.32 0.89 2.56
CA ILE A 175 2.34 -0.30 3.41
C ILE A 175 2.86 0.05 4.82
N GLU A 176 3.96 0.79 4.91
CA GLU A 176 4.52 1.18 6.20
C GLU A 176 3.61 2.15 6.96
N ALA A 177 2.92 3.05 6.27
CA ALA A 177 1.93 3.94 6.88
C ALA A 177 0.73 3.15 7.44
N GLU A 178 0.22 2.18 6.69
CA GLU A 178 -0.87 1.32 7.16
C GLU A 178 -0.44 0.48 8.36
N ARG A 179 0.73 -0.15 8.27
CA ARG A 179 1.33 -0.92 9.36
C ARG A 179 1.46 -0.06 10.63
N ARG A 180 1.96 1.18 10.49
CA ARG A 180 2.10 2.10 11.63
C ARG A 180 0.75 2.43 12.26
N LYS A 181 -0.27 2.74 11.44
CA LYS A 181 -1.63 3.01 11.93
C LYS A 181 -2.21 1.81 12.69
N GLU A 182 -2.03 0.60 12.17
CA GLU A 182 -2.47 -0.61 12.88
C GLU A 182 -1.75 -0.75 14.22
N LEU A 183 -0.42 -0.63 14.26
CA LEU A 183 0.37 -0.75 15.50
C LEU A 183 -0.01 0.28 16.57
N GLU A 184 -0.29 1.53 16.16
CA GLU A 184 -0.71 2.61 17.07
C GLU A 184 -2.04 2.32 17.75
N GLN A 185 -2.94 1.58 17.10
CA GLN A 185 -4.23 1.20 17.66
C GLN A 185 -4.15 0.00 18.62
N LEU A 186 -3.07 -0.78 18.55
CA LEU A 186 -2.90 -1.95 19.38
C LEU A 186 -2.51 -1.57 20.82
N ILE A 187 -3.22 -2.17 21.77
CA ILE A 187 -2.85 -2.11 23.18
C ILE A 187 -1.69 -3.08 23.39
N ARG A 188 -0.54 -2.54 23.79
CA ARG A 188 0.68 -3.30 24.06
C ARG A 188 0.67 -3.91 25.46
N PRO A 189 1.42 -5.00 25.69
CA PRO A 189 1.57 -5.60 27.01
C PRO A 189 2.26 -4.65 27.99
N GLY A 190 1.65 -4.46 29.15
CA GLY A 190 2.23 -3.71 30.26
C GLY A 190 1.86 -4.34 31.60
N LYS A 191 2.82 -4.32 32.53
CA LYS A 191 2.70 -4.81 33.90
C LYS A 191 3.23 -3.72 34.83
N ILE A 192 2.40 -3.29 35.77
CA ILE A 192 2.73 -2.21 36.71
C ILE A 192 2.45 -2.65 38.14
N ARG A 193 3.19 -2.08 39.08
CA ARG A 193 2.96 -2.24 40.52
C ARG A 193 2.65 -0.89 41.14
N ILE A 194 1.63 -0.82 41.98
CA ILE A 194 1.33 0.38 42.76
C ILE A 194 2.37 0.52 43.87
N ILE A 195 3.08 1.64 43.92
CA ILE A 195 4.15 1.87 44.89
C ILE A 195 3.53 2.21 46.26
N PRO A 196 3.88 1.47 47.33
CA PRO A 196 3.40 1.77 48.68
C PRO A 196 3.78 3.18 49.15
N GLY A 197 2.85 3.88 49.78
CA GLY A 197 2.98 5.27 50.21
C GLY A 197 2.77 6.32 49.10
N TYR A 198 2.56 5.93 47.84
CA TYR A 198 2.42 6.85 46.71
C TYR A 198 0.98 6.92 46.18
N VAL A 199 0.00 6.99 47.08
CA VAL A 199 -1.41 7.22 46.72
C VAL A 199 -1.73 8.70 46.88
N PHE A 200 -1.79 9.43 45.77
CA PHE A 200 -2.05 10.88 45.77
C PHE A 200 -3.55 11.20 45.77
N ARG A 201 -4.36 10.35 45.15
CA ARG A 201 -5.82 10.49 45.11
C ARG A 201 -6.47 9.12 45.01
N ARG A 202 -7.48 8.85 45.85
CA ARG A 202 -8.08 7.51 45.93
C ARG A 202 -9.10 7.20 44.81
N SER A 203 -9.77 8.20 44.24
CA SER A 203 -10.76 8.00 43.17
C SER A 203 -11.11 9.29 42.40
N ASN A 204 -11.72 9.12 41.23
CA ASN A 204 -12.31 10.15 40.36
C ASN A 204 -11.39 11.33 39.95
N PRO A 205 -10.27 11.08 39.24
CA PRO A 205 -9.62 9.80 38.96
C PRO A 205 -8.73 9.35 40.13
N ALA A 206 -8.47 8.05 40.25
CA ALA A 206 -7.43 7.59 41.17
C ALA A 206 -6.07 8.04 40.65
N ILE A 207 -5.19 8.57 41.50
CA ILE A 207 -3.83 9.00 41.14
C ILE A 207 -2.86 8.27 42.05
N VAL A 208 -2.03 7.42 41.44
CA VAL A 208 -1.10 6.54 42.15
C VAL A 208 0.27 6.57 41.48
N GLY A 209 1.33 6.52 42.29
CA GLY A 209 2.67 6.20 41.83
C GLY A 209 2.76 4.73 41.49
N VAL A 210 3.30 4.40 40.32
CA VAL A 210 3.48 3.04 39.84
C VAL A 210 4.89 2.83 39.34
N GLU A 211 5.37 1.61 39.50
CA GLU A 211 6.58 1.12 38.84
C GLU A 211 6.16 0.22 37.68
N VAL A 212 6.70 0.47 36.49
CA VAL A 212 6.49 -0.42 35.35
C VAL A 212 7.44 -1.60 35.48
N LEU A 213 6.89 -2.77 35.79
CA LEU A 213 7.67 -4.01 35.99
C LEU A 213 8.03 -4.68 34.67
N GLY A 214 7.26 -4.44 33.62
CA GLY A 214 7.48 -5.02 32.31
C GLY A 214 6.57 -4.41 31.25
N GLY A 215 7.07 -4.37 30.03
CA GLY A 215 6.39 -3.83 28.87
C GLY A 215 6.20 -2.32 28.92
N ILE A 216 5.06 -1.87 28.42
CA ILE A 216 4.77 -0.46 28.22
C ILE A 216 3.33 -0.12 28.60
N ILE A 217 3.16 1.08 29.16
CA ILE A 217 1.85 1.68 29.39
C ILE A 217 1.76 3.02 28.67
N LYS A 218 0.56 3.32 28.15
CA LYS A 218 0.24 4.59 27.47
C LYS A 218 -1.08 5.16 27.99
N PRO A 219 -1.30 6.48 27.90
CA PRO A 219 -2.63 7.05 28.05
C PRO A 219 -3.63 6.33 27.13
N GLY A 220 -4.86 6.12 27.62
CA GLY A 220 -5.91 5.36 26.95
C GLY A 220 -5.86 3.85 27.17
N TYR A 221 -4.78 3.29 27.76
CA TYR A 221 -4.70 1.86 27.99
C TYR A 221 -5.61 1.42 29.15
N PRO A 222 -6.48 0.42 28.95
CA PRO A 222 -7.25 -0.16 30.03
C PRO A 222 -6.36 -1.01 30.94
N LEU A 223 -6.71 -1.09 32.22
CA LEU A 223 -5.99 -1.87 33.22
C LEU A 223 -6.89 -2.97 33.80
N MET A 224 -6.29 -4.10 34.18
CA MET A 224 -6.93 -5.21 34.87
C MET A 224 -6.04 -5.74 36.00
N ARG A 225 -6.66 -6.42 36.98
CA ARG A 225 -5.94 -7.15 38.05
C ARG A 225 -5.54 -8.55 37.61
N GLU A 226 -4.82 -9.25 38.48
CA GLU A 226 -4.43 -10.66 38.32
C GLU A 226 -5.60 -11.64 38.24
N ASP A 227 -6.78 -11.24 38.73
CA ASP A 227 -8.03 -11.99 38.59
C ASP A 227 -8.71 -11.75 37.23
N GLY A 228 -8.19 -10.83 36.40
CA GLY A 228 -8.70 -10.44 35.08
C GLY A 228 -9.79 -9.36 35.11
N LYS A 229 -10.18 -8.85 36.30
CA LYS A 229 -11.19 -7.80 36.44
C LYS A 229 -10.63 -6.44 36.03
N ARG A 230 -11.38 -5.70 35.21
CA ARG A 230 -11.00 -4.39 34.69
C ARG A 230 -11.10 -3.29 35.76
N MET A 231 -10.03 -2.51 35.93
CA MET A 231 -9.88 -1.44 36.93
C MET A 231 -9.98 -0.03 36.35
N GLY A 232 -10.34 0.11 35.07
CA GLY A 232 -10.47 1.40 34.40
C GLY A 232 -9.40 1.61 33.32
N THR A 233 -9.11 2.87 33.03
CA THR A 233 -8.23 3.27 31.92
C THR A 233 -7.26 4.35 32.39
N ILE A 234 -6.01 4.24 31.98
CA ILE A 234 -4.99 5.28 32.21
C ILE A 234 -5.42 6.55 31.47
N HIS A 235 -5.65 7.64 32.19
CA HIS A 235 -6.01 8.91 31.60
C HIS A 235 -4.77 9.77 31.29
N GLN A 236 -3.78 9.77 32.17
CA GLN A 236 -2.55 10.55 32.03
C GLN A 236 -1.40 9.85 32.77
N ILE A 237 -0.19 9.98 32.23
CA ILE A 237 1.06 9.53 32.85
C ILE A 237 1.93 10.77 33.09
N GLN A 238 2.53 10.87 34.27
CA GLN A 238 3.45 11.94 34.64
C GLN A 238 4.75 11.37 35.17
N ASP A 239 5.87 11.83 34.60
CA ASP A 239 7.21 11.60 35.12
C ASP A 239 7.74 12.92 35.69
N ARG A 240 7.99 12.95 37.01
CA ARG A 240 8.47 14.15 37.74
C ARG A 240 7.67 15.42 37.41
N GLY A 241 6.34 15.29 37.35
CA GLY A 241 5.41 16.39 37.07
C GLY A 241 5.24 16.76 35.60
N LYS A 242 5.98 16.13 34.67
CA LYS A 242 5.82 16.33 33.22
C LYS A 242 4.97 15.22 32.62
N THR A 243 3.99 15.60 31.80
CA THR A 243 3.17 14.62 31.06
C THR A 243 4.02 13.87 30.04
N VAL A 244 3.92 12.54 30.04
CA VAL A 244 4.60 11.66 29.09
C VAL A 244 3.58 10.81 28.32
N GLN A 245 3.91 10.44 27.08
CA GLN A 245 3.04 9.65 26.21
C GLN A 245 3.19 8.14 26.43
N GLU A 246 4.26 7.72 27.08
CA GLU A 246 4.50 6.33 27.44
C GLU A 246 5.41 6.22 28.66
N ALA A 247 5.28 5.10 29.38
CA ALA A 247 6.25 4.67 30.38
C ALA A 247 6.58 3.19 30.17
N ARG A 248 7.87 2.83 30.32
CA ARG A 248 8.44 1.51 30.02
C ARG A 248 9.01 0.87 31.27
N ALA A 249 9.30 -0.43 31.18
CA ALA A 249 9.90 -1.22 32.24
C ALA A 249 11.07 -0.49 32.94
N GLY A 250 11.07 -0.50 34.28
CA GLY A 250 12.03 0.20 35.14
C GLY A 250 11.69 1.65 35.48
N MET A 251 10.71 2.26 34.81
CA MET A 251 10.27 3.62 35.15
C MET A 251 9.32 3.63 36.35
N ALA A 252 9.50 4.62 37.23
CA ALA A 252 8.55 4.96 38.28
C ALA A 252 7.84 6.27 37.92
N VAL A 253 6.52 6.22 37.72
CA VAL A 253 5.71 7.34 37.21
C VAL A 253 4.41 7.46 38.00
N ALA A 254 3.81 8.66 38.01
CA ALA A 254 2.44 8.82 38.51
C ALA A 254 1.45 8.59 37.37
N ILE A 255 0.43 7.77 37.58
CA ILE A 255 -0.67 7.58 36.63
C ILE A 255 -1.99 8.02 37.23
N SER A 256 -2.84 8.62 36.39
CA SER A 256 -4.25 8.81 36.71
C SER A 256 -5.08 7.71 36.07
N ILE A 257 -5.93 7.04 36.84
CA ILE A 257 -6.81 5.96 36.39
C ILE A 257 -8.25 6.46 36.47
N ARG A 258 -8.90 6.53 35.30
CA ARG A 258 -10.31 6.91 35.16
C ARG A 258 -11.18 5.65 35.07
N GLY A 259 -12.28 5.63 35.81
CA GLY A 259 -13.21 4.51 35.91
C GLY A 259 -13.73 4.35 37.34
N HIS A 260 -14.49 3.30 37.60
CA HIS A 260 -15.04 3.00 38.93
C HIS A 260 -14.00 2.33 39.85
N VAL A 261 -12.78 2.86 39.89
CA VAL A 261 -11.69 2.35 40.74
C VAL A 261 -11.52 3.21 41.98
N LEU A 262 -11.30 2.54 43.11
CA LEU A 262 -11.11 3.16 44.42
C LEU A 262 -9.93 2.46 45.08
N VAL A 263 -8.90 3.23 45.38
CA VAL A 263 -7.73 2.73 46.12
C VAL A 263 -8.14 2.47 47.58
N GLY A 264 -7.82 1.30 48.12
CA GLY A 264 -8.30 0.84 49.43
C GLY A 264 -9.56 -0.04 49.37
N ARG A 265 -10.08 -0.34 48.17
CA ARG A 265 -11.27 -1.20 47.99
C ARG A 265 -11.17 -2.11 46.77
N HIS A 266 -10.76 -1.54 45.64
CA HIS A 266 -10.65 -2.27 44.37
C HIS A 266 -9.19 -2.61 44.04
N ILE A 267 -8.29 -1.70 44.39
CA ILE A 267 -6.84 -1.85 44.26
C ILE A 267 -6.18 -1.33 45.54
N ASP A 268 -5.08 -1.94 45.93
CA ASP A 268 -4.31 -1.55 47.11
C ASP A 268 -2.84 -1.23 46.77
N GLU A 269 -2.14 -0.64 47.72
CA GLU A 269 -0.71 -0.43 47.61
C GLU A 269 0.02 -1.77 47.48
N GLY A 270 0.96 -1.88 46.54
CA GLY A 270 1.65 -3.14 46.22
C GLY A 270 0.94 -4.02 45.19
N ASP A 271 -0.34 -3.77 44.87
CA ASP A 271 -1.06 -4.54 43.86
C ASP A 271 -0.38 -4.44 42.49
N ILE A 272 -0.43 -5.55 41.75
CA ILE A 272 0.01 -5.63 40.35
C ILE A 272 -1.20 -5.49 39.44
N LEU A 273 -1.07 -4.57 38.47
CA LEU A 273 -2.03 -4.39 37.38
C LEU A 273 -1.38 -4.68 36.04
N TYR A 274 -2.19 -5.14 35.10
CA TYR A 274 -1.80 -5.44 33.73
C TYR A 274 -2.61 -4.59 32.77
N THR A 275 -2.07 -4.32 31.59
CA THR A 275 -2.86 -3.81 30.48
C THR A 275 -3.93 -4.83 30.10
N ASP A 276 -5.19 -4.39 29.98
CA ASP A 276 -6.31 -5.22 29.60
C ASP A 276 -6.40 -5.31 28.06
N ILE A 277 -5.63 -6.25 27.47
CA ILE A 277 -5.50 -6.39 26.02
C ILE A 277 -6.77 -7.07 25.44
N PRO A 278 -7.45 -6.46 24.45
CA PRO A 278 -8.53 -7.13 23.71
C PRO A 278 -8.02 -8.35 22.95
N GLU A 279 -8.86 -9.38 22.82
CA GLU A 279 -8.48 -10.65 22.17
C GLU A 279 -7.91 -10.45 20.75
N LYS A 280 -8.54 -9.60 19.93
CA LYS A 280 -8.06 -9.28 18.58
C LYS A 280 -6.63 -8.73 18.61
N HIS A 281 -6.30 -7.86 19.57
CA HIS A 281 -4.96 -7.28 19.69
C HIS A 281 -3.95 -8.35 20.13
N ALA A 282 -4.31 -9.21 21.08
CA ALA A 282 -3.46 -10.31 21.51
C ALA A 282 -3.14 -11.28 20.36
N ILE A 283 -4.14 -11.63 19.54
CA ILE A 283 -3.92 -12.45 18.34
C ILE A 283 -2.96 -11.76 17.37
N MET A 284 -3.16 -10.47 17.07
CA MET A 284 -2.28 -9.71 16.18
C MET A 284 -0.83 -9.66 16.70
N TRP A 285 -0.64 -9.52 18.01
CA TRP A 285 0.69 -9.58 18.63
C TRP A 285 1.34 -10.97 18.59
N LEU A 286 0.54 -12.04 18.61
CA LEU A 286 1.05 -13.41 18.54
C LEU A 286 1.39 -13.84 17.11
N THR A 287 0.68 -13.29 16.11
CA THR A 287 0.81 -13.67 14.70
C THR A 287 1.56 -12.60 13.88
N LYS A 288 0.87 -11.52 13.52
CA LYS A 288 1.33 -10.50 12.56
C LYS A 288 2.49 -9.65 13.08
N TYR A 289 2.49 -9.32 14.37
CA TYR A 289 3.39 -8.31 14.96
C TYR A 289 4.27 -8.84 16.10
N LYS A 290 4.54 -10.15 16.13
CA LYS A 290 5.34 -10.78 17.17
C LYS A 290 6.77 -10.23 17.27
N SER A 291 7.36 -9.85 16.13
CA SER A 291 8.70 -9.26 16.05
C SER A 291 8.78 -7.85 16.66
N GLU A 292 7.64 -7.16 16.80
CA GLU A 292 7.59 -5.80 17.34
C GLU A 292 7.62 -5.76 18.86
N LEU A 293 7.43 -6.88 19.55
CA LEU A 293 7.45 -6.94 21.01
C LEU A 293 8.87 -7.13 21.53
N THR A 294 9.22 -6.39 22.58
CA THR A 294 10.43 -6.67 23.37
C THR A 294 10.28 -7.96 24.17
N ASP A 295 11.37 -8.49 24.71
CA ASP A 295 11.32 -9.77 25.42
C ASP A 295 10.51 -9.71 26.72
N ASP A 296 10.57 -8.60 27.44
CA ASP A 296 9.72 -8.34 28.60
C ASP A 296 8.24 -8.18 28.20
N GLU A 297 7.93 -7.55 27.07
CA GLU A 297 6.56 -7.50 26.54
C GLU A 297 6.02 -8.90 26.22
N LYS A 298 6.85 -9.78 25.65
CA LYS A 298 6.46 -11.18 25.37
C LYS A 298 6.16 -11.94 26.66
N VAL A 299 6.95 -11.73 27.71
CA VAL A 299 6.70 -12.34 29.03
C VAL A 299 5.38 -11.85 29.61
N VAL A 300 5.18 -10.53 29.64
CA VAL A 300 3.94 -9.92 30.14
C VAL A 300 2.72 -10.37 29.33
N LEU A 301 2.83 -10.48 28.00
CA LEU A 301 1.74 -10.98 27.16
C LEU A 301 1.34 -12.41 27.53
N LYS A 302 2.31 -13.30 27.81
CA LYS A 302 2.04 -14.67 28.27
C LYS A 302 1.30 -14.68 29.61
N GLU A 303 1.68 -13.80 30.53
CA GLU A 303 0.99 -13.65 31.82
C GLU A 303 -0.46 -13.18 31.61
N ILE A 304 -0.67 -12.15 30.78
CA ILE A 304 -1.98 -11.62 30.41
C ILE A 304 -2.87 -12.72 29.81
N ILE A 305 -2.35 -13.50 28.86
CA ILE A 305 -3.07 -14.62 28.25
C ILE A 305 -3.45 -15.66 29.31
N LYS A 306 -2.53 -16.01 30.21
CA LYS A 306 -2.80 -16.96 31.30
C LYS A 306 -3.90 -16.45 32.23
N ILE A 307 -3.92 -15.17 32.57
CA ILE A 307 -4.95 -14.53 33.38
C ILE A 307 -6.31 -14.59 32.65
N LYS A 308 -6.35 -14.14 31.39
CA LYS A 308 -7.58 -14.10 30.59
C LYS A 308 -8.16 -15.49 30.33
N ARG A 309 -7.31 -16.50 30.13
CA ARG A 309 -7.76 -17.89 29.90
C ARG A 309 -8.44 -18.56 31.09
N LYS A 310 -8.21 -18.07 32.32
CA LYS A 310 -8.98 -18.53 33.49
C LYS A 310 -10.46 -18.16 33.39
N GLN A 311 -10.79 -17.06 32.71
CA GLN A 311 -12.16 -16.59 32.51
C GLN A 311 -12.73 -17.04 31.16
N ASN A 312 -11.92 -16.97 30.10
CA ASN A 312 -12.29 -17.38 28.75
C ASN A 312 -11.21 -18.33 28.18
N PRO A 313 -11.42 -19.66 28.26
CA PRO A 313 -10.44 -20.66 27.81
C PRO A 313 -9.98 -20.49 26.35
N THR A 314 -10.82 -19.90 25.49
CA THR A 314 -10.49 -19.71 24.07
C THR A 314 -9.75 -18.41 23.76
N TYR A 315 -9.49 -17.57 24.78
CA TYR A 315 -8.83 -16.29 24.60
C TYR A 315 -7.47 -16.43 23.89
N ALA A 316 -7.33 -15.70 22.78
CA ALA A 316 -6.13 -15.65 21.97
C ALA A 316 -5.65 -17.04 21.52
N ILE A 317 -6.60 -17.93 21.18
CA ILE A 317 -6.29 -19.11 20.38
C ILE A 317 -5.91 -18.64 18.97
N THR A 318 -4.77 -19.12 18.50
CA THR A 318 -4.29 -18.93 17.14
C THR A 318 -4.44 -20.26 16.41
N LEU A 319 -5.10 -20.26 15.25
CA LEU A 319 -5.21 -21.41 14.35
C LEU A 319 -3.91 -21.62 13.59
#